data_AF-A0A5N7SPH0-F1
#
_entry.id   AF-A0A5N7SPH0-F1
#
_cell.length_a   1.000
_cell.length_b   1.000
_cell.length_c   1.000
_cell.angle_alpha   90.00
_cell.angle_beta   90.00
_cell.angle_gamma   90.00
#
_symmetry.space_group_name_H-M   'P 1'
#
loop_
_entity.id
_entity.type
_entity.pdbx_description
1 polymer ?
#
loop_
_entity_poly.entity_id
_entity_poly.type
_entity_poly.pdbx_seq_one_letter_code
_entity_poly.pdbx_strand_id
1 'polypeptide(L)'
;MNAKPKATADKPSMQQMIALSIDRAETELAALIDKRCADMDWVDEDADVDMATELALNHIRQMKLTHFDAAWKFDNAWFLARAAIVLAAQAFSRPQCAYGLRLAQLVQLFNEAPSFVEHVEESRVK
;
A
#
# COMPACT_ATOMS: atom_id res chain seq x y z
N MET A 1 -30.82 -8.26 -35.68
CA MET A 1 -30.14 -8.60 -34.42
C MET A 1 -29.60 -7.30 -33.82
N ASN A 2 -30.28 -6.72 -32.83
CA ASN A 2 -29.82 -5.49 -32.20
C ASN A 2 -28.74 -5.83 -31.17
N ALA A 3 -27.49 -5.48 -31.47
CA ALA A 3 -26.40 -5.52 -30.51
C ALA A 3 -26.72 -4.53 -29.38
N LYS A 4 -26.95 -5.03 -28.16
CA LYS A 4 -27.02 -4.17 -26.98
C LYS A 4 -25.67 -3.46 -26.81
N PRO A 5 -25.62 -2.14 -26.58
CA PRO A 5 -24.38 -1.48 -26.26
C PRO A 5 -23.80 -2.12 -25.00
N LYS A 6 -22.54 -2.57 -25.09
CA LYS A 6 -21.77 -3.09 -23.97
C LYS A 6 -21.73 -1.96 -22.94
N ALA A 7 -22.33 -2.15 -21.77
CA ALA A 7 -22.27 -1.17 -20.68
C ALA A 7 -20.79 -0.83 -20.46
N THR A 8 -20.42 0.42 -20.72
CA THR A 8 -19.14 0.97 -20.29
C THR A 8 -19.10 0.77 -18.79
N ALA A 9 -18.16 -0.05 -18.29
CA ALA A 9 -18.00 -0.23 -16.86
C ALA A 9 -17.82 1.15 -16.22
N ASP A 10 -18.70 1.49 -15.27
CA ASP A 10 -18.60 2.74 -14.54
C ASP A 10 -17.21 2.83 -13.90
N LYS A 11 -16.56 4.01 -14.04
CA LYS A 11 -15.26 4.26 -13.42
C LYS A 11 -15.38 4.05 -11.90
N PRO A 12 -14.35 3.50 -11.23
CA PRO A 12 -14.39 3.32 -9.78
C PRO A 12 -14.63 4.65 -9.07
N SER A 13 -15.28 4.61 -7.91
CA SER A 13 -15.40 5.75 -7.02
C SER A 13 -14.09 5.96 -6.25
N MET A 14 -13.91 7.16 -5.70
CA MET A 14 -12.78 7.44 -4.82
C MET A 14 -12.73 6.44 -3.65
N GLN A 15 -13.90 6.14 -3.04
CA GLN A 15 -13.99 5.15 -1.97
C GLN A 15 -13.57 3.74 -2.42
N GLN A 16 -13.96 3.34 -3.63
CA GLN A 16 -13.54 2.04 -4.18
C GLN A 16 -12.02 1.99 -4.42
N MET A 17 -11.42 3.09 -4.90
CA MET A 17 -9.96 3.17 -5.07
C MET A 17 -9.22 3.17 -3.73
N ILE A 18 -9.71 3.91 -2.74
CA ILE A 18 -9.14 3.91 -1.39
C ILE A 18 -9.20 2.50 -0.78
N ALA A 19 -10.36 1.85 -0.83
CA ALA A 19 -10.53 0.49 -0.31
C ALA A 19 -9.59 -0.50 -1.01
N LEU A 20 -9.48 -0.43 -2.34
CA LEU A 20 -8.57 -1.27 -3.11
C LEU A 20 -7.10 -1.04 -2.73
N SER A 21 -6.68 0.23 -2.60
CA SER A 21 -5.31 0.59 -2.19
C SER A 21 -4.99 0.04 -0.80
N ILE A 22 -5.90 0.20 0.15
CA ILE A 22 -5.73 -0.29 1.53
C ILE A 22 -5.67 -1.82 1.57
N ASP A 23 -6.60 -2.52 0.91
CA ASP A 23 -6.62 -3.99 0.87
C ASP A 23 -5.36 -4.55 0.17
N ARG A 24 -4.90 -3.89 -0.91
CA ARG A 24 -3.67 -4.25 -1.59
C ARG A 24 -2.46 -4.10 -0.68
N ALA A 25 -2.33 -2.95 0.00
CA ALA A 25 -1.22 -2.74 0.93
C ALA A 25 -1.24 -3.72 2.09
N GLU A 26 -2.41 -4.00 2.70
CA GLU A 26 -2.53 -4.98 3.77
C GLU A 26 -2.04 -6.37 3.32
N THR A 27 -2.50 -6.82 2.16
CA THR A 27 -2.12 -8.12 1.60
C THR A 27 -0.61 -8.21 1.37
N GLU A 28 -0.02 -7.17 0.78
CA GLU A 28 1.40 -7.16 0.43
C GLU A 28 2.30 -7.03 1.65
N LEU A 29 1.88 -6.27 2.67
CA LEU A 29 2.55 -6.17 3.97
C LEU A 29 2.50 -7.50 4.74
N ALA A 30 1.34 -8.13 4.83
CA ALA A 30 1.20 -9.44 5.48
C ALA A 30 2.10 -10.48 4.80
N ALA A 31 2.08 -10.54 3.47
CA ALA A 31 2.94 -11.44 2.71
C ALA A 31 4.45 -11.14 2.89
N LEU A 32 4.82 -9.87 3.08
CA LEU A 32 6.20 -9.49 3.36
C LEU A 32 6.65 -10.01 4.74
N ILE A 33 5.82 -9.82 5.77
CA ILE A 33 6.08 -10.29 7.14
C ILE A 33 6.15 -11.83 7.18
N ASP A 34 5.23 -12.51 6.51
CA ASP A 34 5.25 -13.97 6.40
C ASP A 34 6.54 -14.47 5.74
N LYS A 35 7.02 -13.76 4.72
CA LYS A 35 8.28 -14.09 4.03
C LYS A 35 9.49 -13.95 4.94
N ARG A 36 9.50 -12.94 5.82
CA ARG A 36 10.53 -12.80 6.86
C ARG A 36 10.51 -13.99 7.82
N CYS A 37 9.33 -14.43 8.28
CA CYS A 37 9.22 -15.59 9.17
C CYS A 37 9.76 -16.89 8.54
N ALA A 38 9.87 -16.96 7.21
CA ALA A 38 10.43 -18.09 6.48
C ALA A 38 11.93 -17.92 6.11
N ASP A 39 12.54 -16.74 6.34
CA ASP A 39 13.95 -16.49 6.02
C ASP A 39 14.85 -16.98 7.17
N MET A 40 15.54 -18.10 6.95
CA MET A 40 16.47 -18.68 7.93
C MET A 40 17.77 -17.87 8.09
N ASP A 41 18.07 -16.97 7.15
CA ASP A 41 19.25 -16.12 7.18
C ASP A 41 18.92 -14.72 7.74
N TRP A 42 17.78 -14.57 8.42
CA TRP A 42 17.39 -13.32 9.06
C TRP A 42 18.38 -12.95 10.16
N VAL A 43 18.78 -11.68 10.20
CA VAL A 43 19.82 -11.18 11.11
C VAL A 43 19.18 -10.23 12.12
N ASP A 44 19.63 -10.29 13.38
CA ASP A 44 19.09 -9.45 14.48
C ASP A 44 19.24 -7.93 14.21
N GLU A 45 20.17 -7.53 13.35
CA GLU A 45 20.38 -6.13 12.94
C GLU A 45 19.20 -5.56 12.14
N ASP A 46 18.34 -6.41 11.57
CA ASP A 46 17.16 -6.00 10.80
C ASP A 46 15.88 -5.91 11.69
N ALA A 47 15.99 -5.96 13.02
CA ALA A 47 14.85 -5.87 13.94
C ALA A 47 14.02 -4.57 13.78
N ASP A 48 14.67 -3.44 13.45
CA ASP A 48 13.97 -2.18 13.17
C ASP A 48 13.15 -2.25 11.87
N VAL A 49 13.57 -3.08 10.91
CA VAL A 49 12.83 -3.33 9.66
C VAL A 49 11.56 -4.12 9.96
N ASP A 50 11.64 -5.11 10.84
CA ASP A 50 10.47 -5.86 11.34
C ASP A 50 9.47 -4.92 11.99
N MET A 51 9.93 -4.12 12.96
CA MET A 51 9.07 -3.17 13.68
C MET A 51 8.42 -2.15 12.75
N ALA A 52 9.17 -1.62 11.77
CA ALA A 52 8.64 -0.65 10.81
C ALA A 52 7.59 -1.26 9.88
N THR A 53 7.79 -2.50 9.42
CA THR A 53 6.80 -3.19 8.56
C THR A 53 5.53 -3.57 9.33
N GLU A 54 5.65 -4.00 10.59
CA GLU A 54 4.51 -4.25 11.47
C GLU A 54 3.74 -2.96 11.80
N LEU A 55 4.46 -1.85 12.06
CA LEU A 55 3.85 -0.54 12.29
C LEU A 55 3.05 -0.08 11.07
N ALA A 56 3.61 -0.23 9.87
CA ALA A 56 2.92 0.08 8.62
C ALA A 56 1.65 -0.78 8.44
N LEU A 57 1.73 -2.09 8.69
CA LEU A 57 0.58 -2.99 8.61
C LEU A 57 -0.53 -2.61 9.60
N ASN A 58 -0.17 -2.34 10.84
CA ASN A 58 -1.11 -1.91 11.85
C ASN A 58 -1.79 -0.60 11.45
N HIS A 59 -1.03 0.37 10.93
CA HIS A 59 -1.58 1.63 10.45
C HIS A 59 -2.57 1.43 9.29
N ILE A 60 -2.22 0.62 8.29
CA ILE A 60 -3.11 0.27 7.17
C ILE A 60 -4.41 -0.38 7.66
N ARG A 61 -4.34 -1.29 8.64
CA ARG A 61 -5.53 -1.90 9.25
C ARG A 61 -6.41 -0.88 9.95
N GLN A 62 -5.83 0.13 10.62
CA GLN A 62 -6.61 1.22 11.20
C GLN A 62 -7.27 2.09 10.14
N MET A 63 -6.60 2.32 9.01
CA MET A 63 -7.17 3.08 7.89
C MET A 63 -8.42 2.40 7.31
N LYS A 64 -8.55 1.06 7.35
CA LYS A 64 -9.77 0.34 6.93
C LYS A 64 -11.03 0.74 7.70
N LEU A 65 -10.84 1.21 8.94
CA LEU A 65 -11.93 1.64 9.81
C LEU A 65 -12.26 3.12 9.64
N THR A 66 -11.56 3.82 8.74
CA THR A 66 -11.66 5.27 8.54
C THR A 66 -12.37 5.57 7.21
N HIS A 67 -13.36 6.46 7.26
CA HIS A 67 -13.96 7.02 6.06
C HIS A 67 -13.24 8.31 5.66
N PHE A 68 -12.71 8.36 4.43
CA PHE A 68 -12.01 9.52 3.89
C PHE A 68 -12.92 10.30 2.94
N ASP A 69 -13.34 11.50 3.32
CA ASP A 69 -14.22 12.35 2.51
C ASP A 69 -13.50 13.13 1.40
N ALA A 70 -12.17 13.10 1.36
CA ALA A 70 -11.35 13.74 0.34
C ALA A 70 -10.02 12.99 0.13
N ALA A 71 -9.45 13.03 -1.08
CA ALA A 71 -8.21 12.31 -1.40
C ALA A 71 -7.02 12.75 -0.54
N TRP A 72 -6.90 14.05 -0.24
CA TRP A 72 -5.82 14.58 0.58
C TRP A 72 -5.83 14.04 2.02
N LYS A 73 -7.00 13.69 2.58
CA LYS A 73 -7.08 13.07 3.91
C LYS A 73 -6.57 11.64 3.88
N PHE A 74 -6.87 10.93 2.80
CA PHE A 74 -6.31 9.61 2.55
C PHE A 74 -4.79 9.69 2.40
N ASP A 75 -4.27 10.59 1.56
CA ASP A 75 -2.84 10.75 1.33
C ASP A 75 -2.09 11.08 2.64
N ASN A 76 -2.60 12.00 3.46
CA ASN A 76 -2.01 12.31 4.76
C ASN A 76 -1.95 11.11 5.71
N ALA A 77 -3.01 10.30 5.77
CA ALA A 77 -2.99 9.08 6.57
C ALA A 77 -2.03 8.04 5.97
N TRP A 78 -2.06 7.85 4.66
CA TRP A 78 -1.21 6.92 3.92
C TRP A 78 0.28 7.23 4.07
N PHE A 79 0.63 8.52 4.17
CA PHE A 79 2.00 9.01 4.32
C PHE A 79 2.73 8.37 5.50
N LEU A 80 2.05 8.09 6.62
CA LEU A 80 2.67 7.48 7.80
C LEU A 80 3.14 6.04 7.52
N ALA A 81 2.29 5.22 6.91
CA ALA A 81 2.66 3.86 6.51
C ALA A 81 3.73 3.88 5.41
N ARG A 82 3.63 4.82 4.45
CA ARG A 82 4.67 5.03 3.43
C ARG A 82 6.02 5.36 4.06
N ALA A 83 6.06 6.28 5.02
CA ALA A 83 7.30 6.68 5.70
C ALA A 83 7.94 5.50 6.42
N ALA A 84 7.15 4.70 7.15
CA ALA A 84 7.64 3.50 7.82
C ALA A 84 8.28 2.51 6.83
N ILE A 85 7.64 2.25 5.68
CA ILE A 85 8.18 1.34 4.66
C ILE A 85 9.42 1.89 3.96
N VAL A 86 9.49 3.20 3.72
CA VAL A 86 10.70 3.83 3.17
C VAL A 86 11.87 3.72 4.14
N LEU A 87 11.64 3.98 5.44
CA LEU A 87 12.68 3.86 6.46
C LEU A 87 13.14 2.40 6.60
N ALA A 88 12.21 1.44 6.61
CA ALA A 88 12.51 0.01 6.61
C ALA A 88 13.40 -0.38 5.42
N ALA A 89 13.05 0.09 4.21
CA ALA A 89 13.82 -0.19 3.00
C ALA A 89 15.25 0.39 3.03
N GLN A 90 15.42 1.55 3.66
CA GLN A 90 16.73 2.19 3.81
C GLN A 90 17.60 1.53 4.89
N ALA A 91 16.98 1.04 5.96
CA ALA A 91 17.68 0.39 7.07
C ALA A 91 18.06 -1.07 6.77
N PHE A 92 17.35 -1.73 5.84
CA PHE A 92 17.54 -3.15 5.57
C PHE A 92 18.93 -3.48 5.03
N SER A 93 19.59 -4.44 5.68
CA SER A 93 21.00 -4.78 5.45
C SER A 93 21.27 -5.50 4.11
N ARG A 94 20.27 -6.18 3.55
CA ARG A 94 20.42 -7.11 2.39
C ARG A 94 19.50 -6.76 1.22
N PRO A 95 19.57 -5.55 0.61
CA PRO A 95 18.58 -5.06 -0.35
C PRO A 95 18.40 -5.93 -1.62
N GLN A 96 19.40 -6.75 -1.97
CA GLN A 96 19.37 -7.61 -3.16
C GLN A 96 18.74 -8.99 -2.92
N CYS A 97 18.37 -9.33 -1.69
CA CYS A 97 17.69 -10.60 -1.42
C CYS A 97 16.21 -10.55 -1.80
N ALA A 98 15.55 -11.71 -1.79
CA ALA A 98 14.15 -11.81 -2.17
C ALA A 98 13.20 -11.00 -1.25
N TYR A 99 13.59 -10.76 0.00
CA TYR A 99 12.87 -9.86 0.90
C TYR A 99 13.12 -8.38 0.53
N GLY A 100 14.38 -7.97 0.36
CA GLY A 100 14.74 -6.61 -0.02
C GLY A 100 14.10 -6.14 -1.33
N LEU A 101 14.06 -7.01 -2.34
CA LEU A 101 13.36 -6.73 -3.61
C LEU A 101 11.85 -6.56 -3.40
N ARG A 102 11.25 -7.33 -2.50
CA ARG A 102 9.81 -7.23 -2.18
C ARG A 102 9.49 -5.95 -1.41
N LEU A 103 10.36 -5.59 -0.47
CA LEU A 103 10.28 -4.34 0.27
C LEU A 103 10.39 -3.13 -0.67
N ALA A 104 11.29 -3.18 -1.67
CA ALA A 104 11.39 -2.14 -2.70
C ALA A 104 10.13 -2.03 -3.58
N GLN A 105 9.51 -3.15 -3.94
CA GLN A 105 8.21 -3.13 -4.65
C GLN A 105 7.11 -2.49 -3.80
N LEU A 106 7.12 -2.76 -2.50
CA LEU A 106 6.15 -2.19 -1.58
C LEU A 106 6.34 -0.67 -1.48
N VAL A 107 7.57 -0.17 -1.43
CA VAL A 107 7.85 1.28 -1.50
C VAL A 107 7.19 1.92 -2.74
N GLN A 108 7.29 1.26 -3.91
CA GLN A 108 6.66 1.78 -5.13
C GLN A 108 5.14 1.82 -5.03
N LEU A 109 4.50 0.75 -4.53
CA LEU A 109 3.05 0.73 -4.28
C LEU A 109 2.62 1.93 -3.40
N PHE A 110 3.36 2.18 -2.33
CA PHE A 110 3.07 3.27 -1.41
C PHE A 110 3.27 4.66 -2.02
N ASN A 111 4.18 4.81 -2.98
CA ASN A 111 4.36 6.08 -3.70
C ASN A 111 3.25 6.34 -4.74
N GLU A 112 2.75 5.28 -5.39
CA GLU A 112 1.80 5.42 -6.50
C GLU A 112 0.33 5.51 -6.05
N ALA A 113 -0.05 4.81 -4.97
CA ALA A 113 -1.44 4.66 -4.57
C ALA A 113 -2.23 5.99 -4.39
N PRO A 114 -1.68 7.05 -3.78
CA PRO A 114 -2.39 8.34 -3.65
C PRO A 114 -2.75 8.97 -4.99
N SER A 115 -1.88 8.86 -6.00
CA SER A 115 -2.10 9.45 -7.32
C SER A 115 -3.32 8.87 -8.04
N PHE A 116 -3.62 7.57 -7.82
CA PHE A 116 -4.81 6.95 -8.38
C PHE A 116 -6.10 7.44 -7.72
N VAL A 117 -6.06 7.72 -6.42
CA VAL A 117 -7.21 8.23 -5.66
C VAL A 117 -7.50 9.68 -6.07
N GLU A 118 -6.47 10.51 -6.14
CA GLU A 118 -6.55 11.90 -6.62
C GLU A 118 -7.12 11.97 -8.05
N HIS A 119 -6.60 11.15 -8.96
CA HIS A 119 -7.08 11.12 -10.35
C HIS A 119 -8.59 10.81 -10.44
N VAL A 120 -9.09 9.88 -9.62
CA VAL A 120 -10.52 9.52 -9.63
C VAL A 120 -11.39 10.64 -9.04
N GLU A 121 -10.92 11.33 -8.01
CA GLU A 121 -11.59 12.51 -7.44
C GLU A 121 -11.70 13.63 -8.49
N GLU A 122 -10.58 14.03 -9.11
CA GLU A 122 -10.56 15.09 -10.14
C GLU A 122 -11.40 14.76 -11.37
N SER A 123 -11.41 13.48 -11.78
CA SER A 123 -12.16 13.04 -12.96
C SER A 123 -13.68 13.13 -12.83
N ARG A 124 -14.19 13.34 -11.61
CA ARG A 124 -15.62 13.47 -11.29
C ARG A 124 -16.08 14.91 -11.07
N VAL A 125 -15.14 15.87 -10.98
CA VAL A 125 -15.41 17.31 -10.84
C VAL A 125 -15.54 18.00 -12.21
N LYS A 126 -15.27 17.28 -13.31
CA LYS A 126 -15.46 17.73 -14.70
C LYS A 126 -16.77 17.23 -15.27
#